data_AF-A0A2M7NZE9-F1
#
_entry.id   AF-A0A2M7NZE9-F1
#
_cell.length_a   1.000
_cell.length_b   1.000
_cell.length_c   1.000
_cell.angle_alpha   90.00
_cell.angle_beta   90.00
_cell.angle_gamma   90.00
#
_symmetry.space_group_name_H-M   'P 1'
#
loop_
_entity.id
_entity.type
_entity.pdbx_description
1 polymer ?
#
loop_
_entity_poly.entity_id
_entity_poly.type
_entity_poly.pdbx_seq_one_letter_code
_entity_poly.pdbx_strand_id
1 'polypeptide(L)'
;MYKVKFYKGEYRERQKQANDDKCVAYVEQHFNSAGAGANYTVVITGSNASSTSMNWGQWYAGAVSREFNLPLGGDKGVMKGGYDGRGDGNIKYTNMPAILLEPLFVSNPQSAALIRTEQGQMRLAHILCESVQRFFQNGGLIGFSVGHKYKISRPNDRGADVVGGGSEADYAETVLLKAKALLEAIKEPQLEREIKIMRGTEVVYKTTIDADTDVRWDGVRGILNI
;
A
#
# COMPACT_ATOMS: atom_id res chain seq x y z
N MET A 1 -2.57 15.02 12.34
CA MET A 1 -2.30 13.72 12.98
C MET A 1 -3.18 12.65 12.34
N TYR A 2 -2.66 11.45 12.11
CA TYR A 2 -3.43 10.36 11.49
C TYR A 2 -4.19 9.55 12.53
N LYS A 3 -5.37 9.08 12.16
CA LYS A 3 -6.10 8.01 12.85
C LYS A 3 -6.43 6.93 11.84
N VAL A 4 -6.45 5.67 12.25
CA VAL A 4 -6.79 4.56 11.34
C VAL A 4 -7.95 3.76 11.88
N LYS A 5 -8.96 3.55 11.03
CA LYS A 5 -10.10 2.67 11.31
C LYS A 5 -10.18 1.55 10.28
N PHE A 6 -10.36 0.33 10.77
CA PHE A 6 -10.64 -0.85 9.93
C PHE A 6 -12.14 -0.97 9.69
N TYR A 7 -12.55 -1.05 8.43
CA TYR A 7 -13.93 -1.24 8.05
C TYR A 7 -14.21 -2.71 7.73
N LYS A 8 -15.35 -3.22 8.23
CA LYS A 8 -15.80 -4.61 8.11
C LYS A 8 -17.20 -4.64 7.50
N GLY A 9 -17.63 -5.81 7.02
CA GLY A 9 -18.88 -5.99 6.27
C GLY A 9 -18.64 -6.26 4.79
N GLU A 10 -19.68 -6.13 3.98
CA GLU A 10 -19.57 -6.20 2.52
C GLU A 10 -18.81 -5.00 1.97
N TYR A 11 -18.21 -5.12 0.77
CA TYR A 11 -17.39 -4.03 0.21
C TYR A 11 -18.13 -2.69 0.16
N ARG A 12 -19.40 -2.69 -0.25
CA ARG A 12 -20.22 -1.48 -0.31
C ARG A 12 -20.49 -0.89 1.07
N GLU A 13 -20.65 -1.74 2.09
CA GLU A 13 -20.88 -1.31 3.47
C GLU A 13 -19.62 -0.67 4.06
N ARG A 14 -18.44 -1.22 3.78
CA ARG A 14 -17.16 -0.65 4.22
C ARG A 14 -16.94 0.74 3.64
N GLN A 15 -17.17 0.88 2.35
CA GLN A 15 -17.06 2.17 1.65
C GLN A 15 -18.09 3.17 2.18
N LYS A 16 -19.33 2.73 2.44
CA LYS A 16 -20.33 3.59 3.09
C LYS A 16 -19.88 4.07 4.46
N GLN A 17 -19.39 3.17 5.33
CA GLN A 17 -18.88 3.53 6.66
C GLN A 17 -17.72 4.53 6.56
N ALA A 18 -16.78 4.31 5.64
CA ALA A 18 -15.67 5.24 5.41
C ALA A 18 -16.13 6.63 4.93
N ASN A 19 -17.19 6.68 4.12
CA ASN A 19 -17.81 7.93 3.68
C ASN A 19 -18.50 8.65 4.85
N ASP A 20 -19.28 7.91 5.66
CA ASP A 20 -19.99 8.44 6.82
C ASP A 20 -19.00 9.03 7.85
N ASP A 21 -17.86 8.35 8.05
CA ASP A 21 -16.78 8.79 8.94
C ASP A 21 -15.87 9.87 8.32
N LYS A 22 -16.13 10.25 7.06
CA LYS A 22 -15.37 11.28 6.32
C LYS A 22 -13.87 10.99 6.29
N CYS A 23 -13.49 9.75 5.99
CA CYS A 23 -12.09 9.40 5.76
C CYS A 23 -11.45 10.33 4.71
N VAL A 24 -10.19 10.71 4.91
CA VAL A 24 -9.42 11.49 3.93
C VAL A 24 -8.83 10.61 2.83
N ALA A 25 -8.66 9.31 3.12
CA ALA A 25 -8.17 8.31 2.19
C ALA A 25 -8.72 6.92 2.54
N TYR A 26 -8.84 6.04 1.55
CA TYR A 26 -9.26 4.65 1.73
C TYR A 26 -8.29 3.67 1.07
N VAL A 27 -7.90 2.62 1.78
CA VAL A 27 -6.98 1.59 1.31
C VAL A 27 -7.65 0.23 1.45
N GLU A 28 -7.72 -0.50 0.34
CA GLU A 28 -8.07 -1.91 0.29
C GLU A 28 -6.79 -2.73 0.07
N GLN A 29 -6.39 -3.57 1.02
CA GLN A 29 -5.19 -4.41 0.87
C GLN A 29 -5.56 -5.81 0.39
N HIS A 30 -4.97 -6.23 -0.72
CA HIS A 30 -4.95 -7.61 -1.21
C HIS A 30 -3.49 -8.06 -1.41
N PHE A 31 -3.32 -9.32 -1.79
CA PHE A 31 -2.14 -9.73 -2.55
C PHE A 31 -2.58 -10.36 -3.86
N ASN A 32 -1.71 -10.32 -4.87
CA ASN A 32 -2.05 -10.91 -6.14
C ASN A 32 -1.93 -12.43 -6.10
N SER A 33 -2.65 -13.12 -6.99
CA SER A 33 -2.55 -14.57 -7.15
C SER A 33 -2.79 -14.95 -8.60
N ALA A 34 -1.86 -15.72 -9.16
CA ALA A 34 -1.87 -16.25 -10.52
C ALA A 34 -0.94 -17.48 -10.60
N GLY A 35 -0.36 -17.77 -11.76
CA GLY A 35 0.68 -18.81 -11.88
C GLY A 35 1.95 -18.49 -11.08
N ALA A 36 2.74 -19.51 -10.74
CA ALA A 36 3.93 -19.38 -9.89
C ALA A 36 5.03 -18.44 -10.43
N GLY A 37 5.01 -18.13 -11.74
CA GLY A 37 5.94 -17.19 -12.36
C GLY A 37 5.49 -15.72 -12.36
N ALA A 38 4.27 -15.41 -11.92
CA ALA A 38 3.75 -14.04 -11.92
C ALA A 38 4.47 -13.18 -10.87
N ASN A 39 4.94 -11.99 -11.28
CA ASN A 39 5.94 -11.26 -10.50
C ASN A 39 5.93 -9.73 -10.70
N TYR A 40 4.77 -9.09 -10.76
CA TYR A 40 4.68 -7.62 -10.83
C TYR A 40 3.97 -7.03 -9.61
N THR A 41 4.11 -5.72 -9.42
CA THR A 41 3.28 -4.94 -8.48
C THR A 41 2.27 -4.10 -9.24
N VAL A 42 1.05 -4.02 -8.73
CA VAL A 42 0.01 -3.17 -9.31
C VAL A 42 -0.88 -2.58 -8.21
N VAL A 43 -1.39 -1.39 -8.48
CA VAL A 43 -2.46 -0.75 -7.71
C VAL A 43 -3.70 -0.65 -8.58
N ILE A 44 -4.82 -1.11 -8.06
CA ILE A 44 -6.12 -0.96 -8.70
C ILE A 44 -6.77 0.34 -8.23
N THR A 45 -7.32 1.11 -9.16
CA THR A 45 -8.12 2.32 -8.87
C THR A 45 -9.55 2.15 -9.35
N GLY A 46 -10.50 2.91 -8.79
CA GLY A 46 -11.89 2.88 -9.25
C GLY A 46 -12.04 3.41 -10.68
N SER A 47 -13.06 2.95 -11.39
CA SER A 47 -13.45 3.52 -12.69
C SER A 47 -13.72 5.03 -12.66
N ASN A 48 -14.06 5.56 -11.49
CA ASN A 48 -14.26 6.98 -11.19
C ASN A 48 -13.08 7.63 -10.44
N ALA A 49 -11.89 7.01 -10.45
CA ALA A 49 -10.73 7.49 -9.69
C ALA A 49 -10.37 8.95 -10.01
N SER A 50 -10.08 9.72 -8.96
CA SER A 50 -9.54 11.07 -9.06
C SER A 50 -8.07 11.05 -9.49
N SER A 51 -7.55 12.20 -9.91
CA SER A 51 -6.11 12.37 -10.17
C SER A 51 -5.27 12.05 -8.93
N THR A 52 -5.74 12.37 -7.72
CA THR A 52 -5.08 12.01 -6.47
C THR A 52 -4.95 10.49 -6.31
N SER A 53 -6.02 9.72 -6.55
CA SER A 53 -5.96 8.25 -6.49
C SER A 53 -4.99 7.67 -7.51
N MET A 54 -5.00 8.20 -8.74
CA MET A 54 -4.10 7.74 -9.81
C MET A 54 -2.63 8.00 -9.46
N ASN A 55 -2.31 9.23 -9.04
CA ASN A 55 -0.94 9.62 -8.69
C ASN A 55 -0.45 8.88 -7.43
N TRP A 56 -1.33 8.72 -6.44
CA TRP A 56 -1.02 7.97 -5.21
C TRP A 56 -0.74 6.50 -5.52
N GLY A 57 -1.57 5.87 -6.35
CA GLY A 57 -1.36 4.48 -6.79
C GLY A 57 -0.08 4.30 -7.59
N GLN A 58 0.21 5.19 -8.54
CA GLN A 58 1.46 5.14 -9.32
C GLN A 58 2.69 5.28 -8.43
N TRP A 59 2.64 6.20 -7.45
CA TRP A 59 3.73 6.37 -6.51
C TRP A 59 3.93 5.12 -5.64
N TYR A 60 2.86 4.59 -5.06
CA TYR A 60 2.93 3.39 -4.22
C TYR A 60 3.49 2.19 -5.00
N ALA A 61 2.95 1.93 -6.20
CA ALA A 61 3.43 0.84 -7.06
C ALA A 61 4.90 1.03 -7.43
N GLY A 62 5.32 2.26 -7.76
CA GLY A 62 6.71 2.60 -8.01
C GLY A 62 7.63 2.34 -6.83
N ALA A 63 7.20 2.67 -5.60
CA ALA A 63 7.95 2.41 -4.39
C ALA A 63 8.11 0.91 -4.12
N VAL A 64 7.04 0.12 -4.25
CA VAL A 64 7.09 -1.35 -4.13
C VAL A 64 7.98 -1.96 -5.20
N SER A 65 7.87 -1.50 -6.45
CA SER A 65 8.69 -1.96 -7.57
C SER A 65 10.17 -1.79 -7.29
N ARG A 66 10.59 -0.62 -6.78
CA ARG A 66 11.99 -0.37 -6.40
C ARG A 66 12.42 -1.20 -5.21
N GLU A 67 11.59 -1.26 -4.17
CA GLU A 67 11.93 -1.93 -2.91
C GLU A 67 12.14 -3.44 -3.10
N PHE A 68 11.32 -4.07 -3.94
CA PHE A 68 11.34 -5.52 -4.14
C PHE A 68 11.89 -5.95 -5.51
N ASN A 69 12.41 -5.00 -6.29
CA ASN A 69 12.92 -5.22 -7.64
C ASN A 69 11.92 -5.96 -8.55
N LEU A 70 10.71 -5.40 -8.66
CA LEU A 70 9.60 -5.98 -9.40
C LEU A 70 9.23 -5.11 -10.62
N PRO A 71 8.87 -5.71 -11.76
CA PRO A 71 8.14 -5.01 -12.82
C PRO A 71 6.87 -4.32 -12.31
N LEU A 72 6.51 -3.20 -12.95
CA LEU A 72 5.23 -2.54 -12.78
C LEU A 72 4.18 -3.21 -13.69
N GLY A 73 3.02 -3.55 -13.13
CA GLY A 73 1.84 -3.94 -13.89
C GLY A 73 1.01 -2.74 -14.35
N GLY A 74 0.03 -2.97 -15.23
CA GLY A 74 -0.87 -1.92 -15.72
C GLY A 74 -0.15 -0.77 -16.46
N ASP A 75 -0.75 0.42 -16.44
CA ASP A 75 -0.11 1.64 -16.92
C ASP A 75 0.67 2.30 -15.78
N LYS A 76 2.00 2.16 -15.82
CA LYS A 76 2.93 2.70 -14.81
C LYS A 76 2.59 2.27 -13.37
N GLY A 77 2.19 1.02 -13.18
CA GLY A 77 1.85 0.47 -11.86
C GLY A 77 0.38 0.62 -11.49
N VAL A 78 -0.46 1.24 -12.32
CA VAL A 78 -1.89 1.41 -12.04
C VAL A 78 -2.76 0.71 -13.08
N MET A 79 -3.76 0.00 -12.60
CA MET A 79 -4.82 -0.57 -13.42
C MET A 79 -6.17 0.02 -12.98
N LYS A 80 -6.82 0.76 -13.89
CA LYS A 80 -8.12 1.36 -13.61
C LYS A 80 -9.22 0.30 -13.75
N GLY A 81 -10.08 0.20 -12.73
CA GLY A 81 -11.27 -0.65 -12.75
C GLY A 81 -12.32 -0.17 -13.76
N GLY A 82 -13.38 -0.96 -13.95
CA GLY A 82 -14.47 -0.66 -14.89
C GLY A 82 -15.12 -1.91 -15.47
N TYR A 83 -15.74 -1.80 -16.65
CA TYR A 83 -16.22 -2.96 -17.40
C TYR A 83 -15.04 -3.90 -17.68
N ASP A 84 -15.17 -5.18 -17.29
CA ASP A 84 -14.10 -6.20 -17.23
C ASP A 84 -12.90 -5.89 -16.32
N GLY A 85 -12.97 -4.84 -15.50
CA GLY A 85 -11.90 -4.43 -14.58
C GLY A 85 -11.96 -5.15 -13.22
N ARG A 86 -10.84 -5.76 -12.82
CA ARG A 86 -10.64 -6.32 -11.47
C ARG A 86 -10.76 -5.24 -10.40
N GLY A 87 -11.42 -5.54 -9.28
CA GLY A 87 -11.38 -4.72 -8.05
C GLY A 87 -12.21 -3.43 -8.03
N ASP A 88 -12.91 -3.05 -9.12
CA ASP A 88 -13.70 -1.80 -9.18
C ASP A 88 -14.74 -1.71 -8.05
N GLY A 89 -15.46 -2.80 -7.77
CA GLY A 89 -16.48 -2.85 -6.72
C GLY A 89 -15.95 -2.68 -5.29
N ASN A 90 -14.64 -2.86 -5.08
CA ASN A 90 -14.01 -2.74 -3.77
C ASN A 90 -13.82 -1.28 -3.33
N ILE A 91 -13.74 -0.34 -4.28
CA ILE A 91 -13.26 1.02 -4.01
C ILE A 91 -14.05 2.13 -4.71
N LYS A 92 -14.85 1.86 -5.75
CA LYS A 92 -15.49 2.94 -6.55
C LYS A 92 -16.56 3.76 -5.83
N TYR A 93 -17.11 3.26 -4.72
CA TYR A 93 -18.18 3.92 -3.99
C TYR A 93 -17.67 4.78 -2.83
N THR A 94 -16.35 5.01 -2.74
CA THR A 94 -15.77 5.96 -1.81
C THR A 94 -15.95 7.40 -2.30
N ASN A 95 -16.11 8.33 -1.35
CA ASN A 95 -16.16 9.78 -1.62
C ASN A 95 -14.78 10.44 -1.51
N MET A 96 -13.80 9.71 -0.96
CA MET A 96 -12.41 10.14 -0.82
C MET A 96 -11.51 9.37 -1.80
N PRO A 97 -10.27 9.84 -2.04
CA PRO A 97 -9.29 9.09 -2.81
C PRO A 97 -9.10 7.68 -2.21
N ALA A 98 -9.22 6.68 -3.08
CA ALA A 98 -9.09 5.27 -2.73
C ALA A 98 -8.14 4.53 -3.68
N ILE A 99 -7.43 3.54 -3.14
CA ILE A 99 -6.58 2.61 -3.89
C ILE A 99 -6.74 1.18 -3.33
N LEU A 100 -6.64 0.19 -4.21
CA LEU A 100 -6.54 -1.22 -3.85
C LEU A 100 -5.15 -1.74 -4.20
N LEU A 101 -4.46 -2.30 -3.22
CA LEU A 101 -3.06 -2.68 -3.30
C LEU A 101 -2.90 -4.16 -3.65
N GLU A 102 -2.11 -4.47 -4.68
CA GLU A 102 -1.68 -5.83 -5.01
C GLU A 102 -0.14 -5.87 -5.19
N PRO A 103 0.62 -5.72 -4.09
CA PRO A 103 2.04 -5.40 -4.15
C PRO A 103 2.94 -6.60 -4.50
N LEU A 104 2.48 -7.82 -4.19
CA LEU A 104 3.23 -9.08 -4.32
C LEU A 104 2.27 -10.22 -4.68
N PHE A 105 2.79 -11.33 -5.20
CA PHE A 105 2.01 -12.53 -5.53
C PHE A 105 2.12 -13.60 -4.44
N VAL A 106 1.01 -14.02 -3.81
CA VAL A 106 1.01 -15.12 -2.82
C VAL A 106 1.32 -16.48 -3.43
N SER A 107 1.08 -16.63 -4.74
CA SER A 107 1.33 -17.85 -5.50
C SER A 107 2.76 -17.95 -6.06
N ASN A 108 3.53 -16.85 -6.06
CA ASN A 108 4.93 -16.86 -6.47
C ASN A 108 5.82 -17.16 -5.25
N PRO A 109 6.67 -18.22 -5.27
CA PRO A 109 7.44 -18.63 -4.09
C PRO A 109 8.36 -17.54 -3.51
N GLN A 110 9.00 -16.72 -4.34
CA GLN A 110 9.88 -15.64 -3.90
C GLN A 110 9.09 -14.52 -3.21
N SER A 111 8.00 -14.09 -3.83
CA SER A 111 7.06 -13.11 -3.27
C SER A 111 6.44 -13.63 -1.97
N ALA A 112 5.99 -14.88 -1.94
CA ALA A 112 5.41 -15.51 -0.77
C ALA A 112 6.41 -15.60 0.40
N ALA A 113 7.69 -15.88 0.13
CA ALA A 113 8.71 -15.82 1.17
C ALA A 113 8.82 -14.41 1.78
N LEU A 114 8.78 -13.36 0.97
CA LEU A 114 8.78 -11.98 1.46
C LEU A 114 7.52 -11.67 2.29
N ILE A 115 6.33 -12.03 1.80
CA ILE A 115 5.04 -11.83 2.48
C ILE A 115 5.04 -12.46 3.87
N ARG A 116 5.62 -13.65 4.03
CA ARG A 116 5.63 -14.39 5.30
C ARG A 116 6.60 -13.82 6.34
N THR A 117 7.62 -13.08 5.91
CA THR A 117 8.63 -12.52 6.82
C THR A 117 8.16 -11.21 7.45
N GLU A 118 8.54 -11.01 8.72
CA GLU A 118 8.31 -9.74 9.40
C GLU A 118 8.95 -8.56 8.65
N GLN A 119 10.16 -8.75 8.12
CA GLN A 119 10.86 -7.71 7.38
C GLN A 119 10.09 -7.30 6.12
N GLY A 120 9.61 -8.26 5.32
CA GLY A 120 8.82 -7.96 4.12
C GLY A 120 7.51 -7.23 4.45
N GLN A 121 6.81 -7.67 5.50
CA GLN A 121 5.58 -7.01 5.95
C GLN A 121 5.84 -5.58 6.44
N MET A 122 6.93 -5.35 7.17
CA MET A 122 7.30 -4.02 7.67
C MET A 122 7.70 -3.08 6.52
N ARG A 123 8.43 -3.57 5.52
CA ARG A 123 8.79 -2.80 4.31
C ARG A 123 7.54 -2.34 3.55
N LEU A 124 6.56 -3.24 3.34
CA LEU A 124 5.27 -2.87 2.75
C LEU A 124 4.49 -1.85 3.59
N ALA A 125 4.49 -2.03 4.91
CA ALA A 125 3.84 -1.10 5.84
C ALA A 125 4.47 0.30 5.82
N HIS A 126 5.80 0.39 5.74
CA HIS A 126 6.52 1.66 5.59
C HIS A 126 6.17 2.36 4.28
N ILE A 127 6.17 1.64 3.15
CA ILE A 127 5.78 2.21 1.86
C ILE A 127 4.35 2.75 1.91
N LEU A 128 3.42 2.00 2.52
CA LEU A 128 2.05 2.47 2.69
C LEU A 128 1.97 3.74 3.54
N CYS A 129 2.65 3.75 4.69
CA CYS A 129 2.72 4.92 5.57
C CYS A 129 3.28 6.15 4.85
N GLU A 130 4.42 6.01 4.16
CA GLU A 130 5.04 7.11 3.41
C GLU A 130 4.13 7.61 2.29
N SER A 131 3.47 6.69 1.56
CA SER A 131 2.52 7.07 0.52
C SER A 131 1.36 7.89 1.08
N VAL A 132 0.84 7.52 2.26
CA VAL A 132 -0.23 8.27 2.91
C VAL A 132 0.27 9.64 3.36
N GLN A 133 1.46 9.72 3.96
CA GLN A 133 2.04 10.99 4.38
C GLN A 133 2.24 11.96 3.22
N ARG A 134 2.72 11.45 2.09
CA ARG A 134 3.00 12.23 0.89
C ARG A 134 1.73 12.84 0.29
N PHE A 135 0.63 12.09 0.23
CA PHE A 135 -0.60 12.52 -0.45
C PHE A 135 -1.64 13.15 0.48
N PHE A 136 -1.52 12.96 1.80
CA PHE A 136 -2.49 13.43 2.80
C PHE A 136 -1.81 14.15 3.97
N GLN A 137 -0.85 15.03 3.68
CA GLN A 137 0.06 15.70 4.64
C GLN A 137 -0.62 16.29 5.89
N ASN A 138 -1.85 16.77 5.77
CA ASN A 138 -2.62 17.35 6.88
C ASN A 138 -3.08 16.32 7.92
N GLY A 139 -2.87 15.03 7.68
CA GLY A 139 -3.42 13.96 8.50
C GLY A 139 -4.89 13.71 8.21
N GLY A 140 -5.58 13.13 9.19
CA GLY A 140 -6.99 12.78 9.09
C GLY A 140 -7.25 11.30 9.35
N LEU A 141 -8.50 10.90 9.14
CA LEU A 141 -8.91 9.51 9.32
C LEU A 141 -8.63 8.72 8.03
N ILE A 142 -7.79 7.69 8.14
CA ILE A 142 -7.49 6.75 7.06
C ILE A 142 -8.37 5.51 7.24
N GLY A 143 -9.09 5.15 6.18
CA GLY A 143 -9.91 3.95 6.15
C GLY A 143 -9.13 2.76 5.62
N PHE A 144 -8.99 1.72 6.42
CA PHE A 144 -8.38 0.45 6.01
C PHE A 144 -9.43 -0.63 5.84
N SER A 145 -9.26 -1.46 4.81
CA SER A 145 -10.06 -2.64 4.56
C SER A 145 -9.16 -3.79 4.12
N VAL A 146 -9.38 -4.95 4.72
CA VAL A 146 -8.67 -6.19 4.42
C VAL A 146 -9.43 -6.94 3.35
N GLY A 147 -8.80 -7.15 2.19
CA GLY A 147 -9.29 -8.01 1.13
C GLY A 147 -9.61 -9.40 1.66
N HIS A 148 -10.69 -9.99 1.15
CA HIS A 148 -11.12 -11.34 1.50
C HIS A 148 -11.44 -11.62 2.97
N LYS A 149 -11.25 -10.70 3.93
CA LYS A 149 -11.59 -10.90 5.35
C LYS A 149 -12.82 -10.08 5.73
N TYR A 150 -13.54 -10.45 6.79
CA TYR A 150 -14.61 -9.65 7.42
C TYR A 150 -15.91 -9.42 6.63
N LYS A 151 -16.15 -10.15 5.53
CA LYS A 151 -17.47 -10.17 4.90
C LYS A 151 -18.46 -10.93 5.78
N ILE A 152 -19.69 -10.44 5.87
CA ILE A 152 -20.76 -11.11 6.65
C ILE A 152 -21.27 -12.31 5.85
N SER A 153 -21.42 -12.15 4.53
CA SER A 153 -21.87 -13.22 3.63
C SER A 153 -20.87 -14.36 3.48
N ARG A 154 -19.58 -14.08 3.71
CA ARG A 154 -18.47 -15.04 3.58
C ARG A 154 -17.48 -14.89 4.73
N PRO A 155 -17.85 -15.29 5.96
CA PRO A 155 -17.02 -15.06 7.16
C PRO A 155 -15.69 -15.83 7.13
N ASN A 156 -15.63 -16.92 6.36
CA ASN A 156 -14.47 -17.78 6.20
C ASN A 156 -13.67 -17.50 4.90
N ASP A 157 -14.04 -16.48 4.12
CA ASP A 157 -13.19 -16.01 3.01
C ASP A 157 -11.83 -15.60 3.59
N ARG A 158 -10.74 -16.06 2.97
CA ARG A 158 -9.35 -15.79 3.36
C ARG A 158 -8.45 -15.49 2.16
N GLY A 159 -9.04 -15.39 0.97
CA GLY A 159 -8.32 -15.19 -0.28
C GLY A 159 -7.56 -16.45 -0.68
N ALA A 160 -6.49 -16.28 -1.43
CA ALA A 160 -5.65 -17.39 -1.86
C ALA A 160 -4.70 -17.88 -0.76
N ASP A 161 -4.35 -19.17 -0.82
CA ASP A 161 -3.29 -19.75 0.02
C ASP A 161 -1.93 -19.16 -0.35
N VAL A 162 -1.12 -18.87 0.66
CA VAL A 162 0.25 -18.38 0.45
C VAL A 162 1.20 -19.57 0.33
N VAL A 163 2.05 -19.55 -0.70
CA VAL A 163 3.09 -20.57 -0.85
C VAL A 163 3.99 -20.58 0.39
N GLY A 164 4.08 -21.75 1.03
CA GLY A 164 4.81 -21.92 2.29
C GLY A 164 3.99 -21.61 3.56
N GLY A 165 2.67 -21.46 3.44
CA GLY A 165 1.72 -21.47 4.56
C GLY A 165 1.10 -20.11 4.88
N GLY A 166 -0.10 -20.16 5.47
CA GLY A 166 -0.92 -18.99 5.79
C GLY A 166 -1.86 -18.58 4.64
N SER A 167 -2.65 -17.54 4.87
CA SER A 167 -3.63 -17.04 3.90
C SER A 167 -3.34 -15.60 3.51
N GLU A 168 -3.73 -15.23 2.29
CA GLU A 168 -3.63 -13.86 1.76
C GLU A 168 -4.18 -12.84 2.76
N ALA A 169 -5.41 -13.06 3.23
CA ALA A 169 -6.13 -12.13 4.10
C ALA A 169 -5.42 -11.89 5.44
N ASP A 170 -4.78 -12.91 6.01
CA ASP A 170 -4.10 -12.79 7.31
C ASP A 170 -2.80 -11.99 7.19
N TYR A 171 -2.04 -12.18 6.12
CA TYR A 171 -0.86 -11.36 5.85
C TYR A 171 -1.21 -9.94 5.44
N ALA A 172 -2.28 -9.75 4.66
CA ALA A 172 -2.79 -8.43 4.30
C ALA A 172 -3.17 -7.62 5.54
N GLU A 173 -3.88 -8.24 6.49
CA GLU A 173 -4.19 -7.62 7.77
C GLU A 173 -2.93 -7.29 8.58
N THR A 174 -1.95 -8.20 8.61
CA THR A 174 -0.70 -7.96 9.35
C THR A 174 0.05 -6.74 8.83
N VAL A 175 0.13 -6.57 7.51
CA VAL A 175 0.71 -5.36 6.89
C VAL A 175 -0.06 -4.11 7.28
N LEU A 176 -1.40 -4.13 7.21
CA LEU A 176 -2.24 -2.99 7.57
C LEU A 176 -2.14 -2.64 9.07
N LEU A 177 -2.01 -3.62 9.96
CA LEU A 177 -1.81 -3.38 11.39
C LEU A 177 -0.46 -2.70 11.67
N LYS A 178 0.61 -3.12 10.99
CA LYS A 178 1.92 -2.45 11.06
C LYS A 178 1.83 -1.02 10.50
N ALA A 179 1.16 -0.83 9.36
CA ALA A 179 0.96 0.49 8.76
C ALA A 179 0.13 1.42 9.67
N LYS A 180 -0.90 0.90 10.34
CA LYS A 180 -1.67 1.62 11.36
C LYS A 180 -0.77 2.12 12.49
N ALA A 181 0.06 1.25 13.05
CA ALA A 181 0.97 1.62 14.13
C ALA A 181 1.94 2.73 13.71
N LEU A 182 2.49 2.64 12.48
CA LEU A 182 3.36 3.67 11.93
C LEU A 182 2.63 5.01 11.75
N LEU A 183 1.43 5.00 11.15
CA LEU A 183 0.64 6.21 10.91
C LEU A 183 0.22 6.90 12.20
N GLU A 184 -0.26 6.14 13.19
CA GLU A 184 -0.74 6.69 14.46
C GLU A 184 0.42 7.15 15.38
N ALA A 185 1.66 6.72 15.12
CA ALA A 185 2.84 7.22 15.81
C ALA A 185 3.31 8.61 15.32
N ILE A 186 2.81 9.10 14.18
CA ILE A 186 3.18 10.40 13.62
C ILE A 186 2.53 11.52 14.44
N LYS A 187 3.35 12.28 15.17
CA LYS A 187 2.88 13.38 16.03
C LYS A 187 2.71 14.70 15.31
N GLU A 188 3.49 14.94 14.27
CA GLU A 188 3.50 16.19 13.50
C GLU A 188 3.51 15.89 11.99
N PRO A 189 2.88 16.74 11.15
CA PRO A 189 3.02 16.64 9.70
C PRO A 189 4.50 16.64 9.31
N GLN A 190 4.92 15.68 8.49
CA GLN A 190 6.25 15.76 7.89
C GLN A 190 6.21 16.79 6.78
N LEU A 191 6.69 17.99 7.09
CA LEU A 191 6.91 19.06 6.13
C LEU A 191 8.22 18.84 5.36
N GLU A 192 9.17 18.19 6.00
CA GLU A 192 10.50 17.92 5.48
C GLU A 192 10.93 16.48 5.86
N ARG A 193 11.81 15.89 5.05
CA ARG A 193 12.49 14.63 5.36
C ARG A 193 13.99 14.87 5.49
N GLU A 194 14.58 14.21 6.48
CA GLU A 194 16.03 14.22 6.68
C GLU A 194 16.63 12.96 6.05
N ILE A 195 17.45 13.13 5.03
CA ILE A 195 18.18 12.03 4.41
C ILE A 195 19.58 11.97 5.03
N LYS A 196 19.94 10.77 5.49
CA LYS A 196 21.30 10.45 5.97
C LYS A 196 21.90 9.35 5.10
N ILE A 197 23.10 9.60 4.59
CA ILE A 197 23.94 8.54 4.03
C ILE A 197 24.87 8.07 5.15
N MET A 198 24.86 6.76 5.40
CA MET A 198 25.66 6.13 6.44
C MET A 198 26.84 5.37 5.83
N ARG A 199 28.04 5.49 6.40
CA ARG A 199 29.17 4.58 6.18
C ARG A 199 29.43 3.83 7.48
N GLY A 200 28.97 2.59 7.56
CA GLY A 200 28.92 1.88 8.84
C GLY A 200 28.00 2.62 9.81
N THR A 201 28.55 3.10 10.93
CA THR A 201 27.82 3.90 11.94
C THR A 201 28.00 5.41 11.75
N GLU A 202 28.85 5.85 10.81
CA GLU A 202 29.15 7.26 10.59
C GLU A 202 28.17 7.88 9.60
N VAL A 203 27.61 9.05 9.94
CA VAL A 203 26.81 9.86 9.00
C VAL A 203 27.77 10.63 8.10
N VAL A 204 27.87 10.25 6.82
CA VAL A 204 28.79 10.89 5.85
C VAL A 204 28.13 11.99 5.02
N TYR A 205 26.79 12.00 4.97
CA TYR A 205 26.03 13.06 4.32
C TYR A 205 24.68 13.20 5.01
N LYS A 206 24.23 14.44 5.13
CA LYS A 206 22.95 14.81 5.72
C LYS A 206 22.34 15.95 4.93
N THR A 207 21.09 15.81 4.52
CA THR A 207 20.34 16.91 3.90
C THR A 207 18.88 16.85 4.28
N THR A 208 18.21 17.99 4.17
CA THR A 208 16.77 18.13 4.35
C THR A 208 16.15 18.37 3.00
N ILE A 209 15.06 17.67 2.70
CA ILE A 209 14.35 17.72 1.43
C ILE A 209 12.86 17.84 1.70
N ASP A 210 12.10 18.29 0.71
CA ASP A 210 10.65 18.31 0.81
C ASP A 210 10.12 16.88 1.04
N ALA A 211 9.03 16.80 1.81
CA ALA A 211 8.40 15.52 2.13
C ALA A 211 7.96 14.73 0.89
N ASP A 212 7.81 15.39 -0.27
CA ASP A 212 7.42 14.79 -1.55
C ASP A 212 8.55 14.70 -2.58
N THR A 213 9.80 15.05 -2.26
CA THR A 213 10.94 14.82 -3.16
C THR A 213 11.11 13.32 -3.50
N ASP A 214 11.62 12.94 -4.68
CA ASP A 214 11.84 11.52 -5.02
C ASP A 214 13.30 11.14 -4.74
N VAL A 215 13.54 10.30 -3.74
CA VAL A 215 14.90 9.94 -3.33
C VAL A 215 15.26 8.54 -3.81
N ARG A 216 16.42 8.40 -4.45
CA ARG A 216 16.89 7.11 -4.97
C ARG A 216 18.38 6.90 -4.71
N TRP A 217 18.72 5.78 -4.08
CA TRP A 217 20.10 5.34 -3.90
C TRP A 217 20.51 4.32 -4.96
N ASP A 218 21.51 4.64 -5.77
CA ASP A 218 22.21 3.68 -6.63
C ASP A 218 23.40 3.12 -5.84
N GLY A 219 23.21 1.95 -5.23
CA GLY A 219 24.25 1.30 -4.43
C GLY A 219 25.43 0.77 -5.24
N VAL A 220 25.30 0.62 -6.55
CA VAL A 220 26.39 0.18 -7.43
C VAL A 220 27.32 1.36 -7.72
N ARG A 221 26.75 2.54 -7.99
CA ARG A 221 27.51 3.75 -8.31
C ARG A 221 27.82 4.62 -7.10
N GLY A 222 27.17 4.36 -5.96
CA GLY A 222 27.26 5.20 -4.76
C GLY A 222 26.61 6.58 -4.94
N ILE A 223 25.55 6.69 -5.74
CA ILE A 223 24.90 7.96 -6.07
C ILE A 223 23.55 8.07 -5.37
N LEU A 224 23.35 9.18 -4.65
CA LEU A 224 22.05 9.60 -4.15
C LEU A 224 21.43 10.58 -5.16
N ASN A 225 20.26 10.24 -5.68
CA ASN A 225 19.43 11.13 -6.49
C ASN A 225 18.34 11.70 -5.58
N ILE A 226 18.16 13.02 -5.64
CA ILE A 226 17.17 13.81 -4.89
C ILE A 226 16.40 14.63 -5.92
#